data_AF-A0A1V4U3J3-F1
#
_entry.id   AF-A0A1V4U3J3-F1
#
_cell.length_a   1.000
_cell.length_b   1.000
_cell.length_c   1.000
_cell.angle_alpha   90.00
_cell.angle_beta   90.00
_cell.angle_gamma   90.00
#
_symmetry.space_group_name_H-M   'P 1'
#
loop_
_entity.id
_entity.type
_entity.pdbx_description
1 polymer ?
#
loop_
_entity_poly.entity_id
_entity_poly.type
_entity_poly.pdbx_seq_one_letter_code
_entity_poly.pdbx_strand_id
1 'polypeptide(L)'
;MKRTQFLCIGLLIVTAFLCCGCIGREGTMPRAGEPQTMGNPASLYCKSLGFQTEIRTDANGSQYGVCCMPNGTKVDEWELYRSAHQGIPQG
;
A
#
# COMPACT_ATOMS: atom_id res chain seq x y z
N MET A 1 37.77 45.44 -3.20
CA MET A 1 36.32 45.52 -3.52
C MET A 1 35.92 44.60 -4.68
N LYS A 2 36.57 44.65 -5.87
CA LYS A 2 36.21 43.77 -7.01
C LYS A 2 36.50 42.27 -6.80
N ARG A 3 37.62 41.91 -6.17
CA ARG A 3 37.99 40.50 -5.88
C ARG A 3 37.03 39.80 -4.91
N THR A 4 36.61 40.48 -3.85
CA THR A 4 35.62 39.99 -2.89
C THR A 4 34.23 39.86 -3.54
N GLN A 5 33.88 40.78 -4.45
CA GLN A 5 32.63 40.74 -5.21
C GLN A 5 32.57 39.54 -6.18
N PHE A 6 33.67 39.21 -6.88
CA PHE A 6 33.72 38.01 -7.72
C PHE A 6 33.66 36.71 -6.91
N LEU A 7 34.25 36.68 -5.71
CA LEU A 7 34.16 35.53 -4.80
C LEU A 7 32.73 35.31 -4.27
N CYS A 8 32.03 36.38 -3.89
CA CYS A 8 30.63 36.29 -3.44
C CYS A 8 29.67 35.92 -4.58
N ILE A 9 29.88 36.44 -5.79
CA ILE A 9 29.07 36.10 -6.97
C ILE A 9 29.31 34.63 -7.38
N GLY A 10 30.56 34.15 -7.34
CA GLY A 10 30.87 32.75 -7.58
C GLY A 10 30.23 31.81 -6.55
N LEU A 11 30.24 32.20 -5.26
CA LEU A 11 29.62 31.42 -4.19
C LEU A 11 28.09 31.33 -4.32
N LEU A 12 27.44 32.40 -4.78
CA LEU A 12 25.98 32.45 -4.99
C LEU A 12 25.52 31.66 -6.22
N ILE A 13 26.36 31.52 -7.26
CA ILE A 13 26.03 30.72 -8.45
C ILE A 13 26.18 29.22 -8.16
N VAL A 14 27.15 28.82 -7.32
CA VAL A 14 27.35 27.41 -6.93
C VAL A 14 26.19 26.88 -6.05
N THR A 15 25.60 27.71 -5.18
CA THR A 15 24.44 27.29 -4.37
C THR A 15 23.15 27.19 -5.19
N ALA A 16 22.98 27.98 -6.24
CA ALA A 16 21.78 27.92 -7.10
C ALA A 16 21.71 26.64 -7.96
N PHE A 17 22.85 26.03 -8.31
CA PHE A 17 22.90 24.78 -9.07
C PHE A 17 22.61 23.53 -8.23
N LEU A 18 22.70 23.60 -6.89
CA LEU A 18 22.41 22.46 -6.01
C LEU A 18 20.91 22.21 -5.77
N CYS A 19 20.01 23.09 -6.21
CA CYS A 19 18.56 22.93 -6.03
C CYS A 19 17.84 22.26 -7.21
N CYS A 20 18.56 21.69 -8.20
CA CYS A 20 17.96 21.03 -9.37
C CYS A 20 18.18 19.51 -9.39
N GLY A 21 17.79 18.85 -8.30
CA GLY A 21 17.56 17.41 -8.23
C GLY A 21 16.73 17.17 -6.97
N CYS A 22 15.49 16.70 -6.98
CA CYS A 22 14.82 15.78 -7.89
C CYS A 22 13.34 16.18 -7.98
N ILE A 23 12.85 16.57 -9.17
CA ILE A 23 11.42 16.39 -9.48
C ILE A 23 11.31 15.03 -10.16
N GLY A 24 11.40 13.99 -9.34
CA GLY A 24 10.81 12.70 -9.68
C GLY A 24 9.35 12.76 -9.26
N ARG A 25 8.46 13.26 -10.13
CA ARG A 25 7.07 12.83 -10.06
C ARG A 25 7.03 11.42 -10.62
N GLU A 26 7.42 10.47 -9.79
CA GLU A 26 7.08 9.07 -10.00
C GLU A 26 5.58 8.92 -9.76
N GLY A 27 4.81 9.23 -10.80
CA GLY A 27 3.57 8.49 -11.00
C GLY A 27 3.99 7.05 -11.14
N THR A 28 3.81 6.26 -10.09
CA THR A 28 4.00 4.81 -10.09
C THR A 28 2.95 4.21 -11.02
N MET A 29 3.19 4.32 -12.33
CA MET A 29 2.56 3.43 -13.28
C MET A 29 3.14 2.05 -12.99
N PRO A 30 2.33 1.06 -12.60
CA PRO A 30 2.83 -0.27 -12.29
C PRO A 30 3.66 -0.76 -13.47
N ARG A 31 4.91 -1.18 -13.23
CA ARG A 31 5.75 -1.69 -14.31
C ARG A 31 5.09 -2.95 -14.83
N ALA A 32 4.83 -3.03 -16.14
CA ALA A 32 4.32 -4.25 -16.76
C ALA A 32 5.32 -5.38 -16.46
N GLY A 33 4.94 -6.30 -15.57
CA GLY A 33 5.79 -7.37 -15.06
C GLY A 33 6.07 -7.35 -13.55
N GLU A 34 5.66 -6.32 -12.79
CA GLU A 34 5.58 -6.45 -11.33
C GLU A 34 4.46 -7.45 -10.98
N PRO A 35 4.69 -8.40 -10.05
CA PRO A 35 3.62 -9.21 -9.50
C PRO A 35 2.62 -8.23 -8.88
N GLN A 36 1.49 -8.03 -9.56
CA GLN A 36 0.36 -7.40 -8.91
C GLN A 36 0.01 -8.34 -7.78
N THR A 37 0.24 -7.89 -6.54
CA THR A 37 -0.15 -8.67 -5.38
C THR A 37 -1.67 -8.73 -5.48
N MET A 38 -2.17 -9.84 -6.05
CA MET A 38 -3.58 -10.10 -6.11
C MET A 38 -3.95 -10.32 -4.65
N GLY A 39 -4.43 -9.24 -4.00
CA GLY A 39 -4.75 -9.28 -2.59
C GLY A 39 -5.67 -10.47 -2.31
N ASN A 40 -5.60 -11.01 -1.10
CA ASN A 40 -6.48 -12.11 -0.71
C ASN A 40 -7.95 -11.71 -1.01
N PRO A 41 -8.66 -12.46 -1.88
CA PRO A 41 -10.00 -12.07 -2.33
C PRO A 41 -11.00 -11.99 -1.18
N ALA A 42 -10.83 -12.80 -0.13
CA ALA A 42 -11.64 -12.73 1.07
C ALA A 42 -11.39 -11.45 1.86
N SER A 43 -10.13 -11.04 2.03
CA SER A 43 -9.79 -9.77 2.68
C SER A 43 -10.26 -8.56 1.87
N LEU A 44 -10.17 -8.62 0.53
CA LEU A 44 -10.70 -7.58 -0.36
C LEU A 44 -12.22 -7.48 -0.25
N TYR A 45 -12.92 -8.61 -0.19
CA TYR A 45 -14.37 -8.63 -0.01
C TYR A 45 -14.78 -8.05 1.35
N CYS A 46 -14.14 -8.47 2.44
CA CYS A 46 -14.37 -7.89 3.77
C CYS A 46 -14.22 -6.35 3.75
N LYS A 47 -13.14 -5.84 3.16
CA LYS A 47 -12.89 -4.39 3.01
C LYS A 47 -13.92 -3.72 2.11
N SER A 48 -14.39 -4.38 1.06
CA SER A 48 -15.41 -3.85 0.15
C SER A 48 -16.76 -3.60 0.83
N LEU A 49 -17.06 -4.35 1.90
CA LEU A 49 -18.23 -4.15 2.76
C LEU A 49 -18.04 -3.03 3.79
N GLY A 50 -16.87 -2.38 3.81
CA GLY A 50 -16.52 -1.36 4.80
C GLY A 50 -16.06 -1.93 6.14
N PHE A 51 -15.78 -3.24 6.21
CA PHE A 51 -15.34 -3.92 7.43
C PHE A 51 -13.82 -3.99 7.52
N GLN A 52 -13.31 -4.25 8.72
CA GLN A 52 -11.87 -4.36 8.96
C GLN A 52 -11.44 -5.83 8.97
N THR A 53 -10.26 -6.12 8.44
CA THR A 53 -9.63 -7.46 8.54
C THR A 53 -8.63 -7.46 9.69
N GLU A 54 -8.73 -8.46 10.57
CA GLU A 54 -7.78 -8.75 11.65
C GLU A 54 -7.08 -10.07 11.32
N ILE A 55 -5.74 -10.09 11.31
CA ILE A 55 -4.98 -11.34 11.16
C ILE A 55 -4.79 -11.96 12.54
N ARG A 56 -5.13 -13.24 12.67
CA ARG A 56 -4.97 -14.02 13.90
C ARG A 56 -4.07 -15.21 13.65
N THR A 57 -3.41 -15.68 14.69
CA THR A 57 -2.55 -16.85 14.68
C THR A 57 -3.19 -17.95 15.53
N ASP A 58 -3.32 -19.15 14.99
CA ASP A 58 -3.81 -20.32 15.72
C ASP A 58 -2.73 -20.96 16.62
N ALA A 59 -3.11 -21.99 17.38
CA ALA A 59 -2.18 -22.69 18.27
C ALA A 59 -1.02 -23.40 17.55
N ASN A 60 -1.15 -23.65 16.26
CA ASN A 60 -0.13 -24.29 15.42
C ASN A 60 0.77 -23.27 14.70
N GLY A 61 0.52 -21.96 14.89
CA GLY A 61 1.25 -20.88 14.23
C GLY A 61 0.69 -20.47 12.86
N SER A 62 -0.42 -21.07 12.41
CA SER A 62 -1.06 -20.69 11.14
C SER A 62 -1.79 -19.36 11.29
N GLN A 63 -1.68 -18.50 10.28
CA GLN A 63 -2.39 -17.23 10.25
C GLN A 63 -3.68 -17.33 9.44
N TYR A 64 -4.75 -16.71 9.94
CA TYR A 64 -6.04 -16.60 9.27
C TYR A 64 -6.64 -15.20 9.46
N GLY A 65 -7.47 -14.77 8.50
CA GLY A 65 -8.11 -13.47 8.52
C GLY A 65 -9.52 -13.52 9.13
N VAL A 66 -9.83 -12.57 9.99
CA VAL A 66 -11.15 -12.38 10.60
C VAL A 66 -11.71 -11.04 10.15
N CYS A 67 -12.92 -11.05 9.61
CA CYS A 67 -13.65 -9.84 9.24
C CYS A 67 -14.43 -9.32 10.46
N CYS A 68 -14.15 -8.07 10.86
CA CYS A 68 -14.69 -7.39 12.02
C CYS A 68 -15.73 -6.35 11.60
N MET A 69 -16.98 -6.58 12.01
CA MET A 69 -18.13 -5.73 11.68
C MET A 69 -18.33 -4.64 12.75
N PRO A 70 -18.93 -3.48 12.41
CA PRO A 70 -19.15 -2.38 13.35
C PRO A 70 -20.05 -2.74 14.55
N ASN A 71 -20.91 -3.75 14.40
CA ASN A 71 -21.77 -4.25 15.47
C ASN A 71 -21.04 -5.20 16.44
N GLY A 72 -19.72 -5.41 16.26
CA GLY A 72 -18.90 -6.32 17.06
C GLY A 72 -18.90 -7.77 16.58
N THR A 73 -19.68 -8.13 15.56
CA THR A 73 -19.64 -9.46 14.96
C THR A 73 -18.30 -9.71 14.28
N LYS A 74 -17.78 -10.92 14.46
CA LYS A 74 -16.49 -11.37 13.92
C LYS A 74 -16.70 -12.69 13.21
N VAL A 75 -16.32 -12.77 11.94
CA VAL A 75 -16.47 -13.97 11.10
C VAL A 75 -15.17 -14.26 10.39
N ASP A 76 -14.90 -15.53 10.08
CA ASP A 76 -13.77 -15.87 9.21
C ASP A 76 -13.96 -15.23 7.82
N GLU A 77 -12.91 -14.61 7.27
CA GLU A 77 -13.04 -13.88 6.02
C GLU A 77 -13.38 -14.80 4.84
N TRP A 78 -12.88 -16.04 4.85
CA TRP A 78 -13.13 -17.01 3.80
C TRP A 78 -14.52 -17.63 3.90
N GLU A 79 -15.02 -17.84 5.10
CA GLU A 79 -16.42 -18.20 5.35
C GLU A 79 -17.37 -17.13 4.81
N LEU A 80 -17.12 -15.86 5.14
CA LEU A 80 -17.90 -14.73 4.62
C LEU A 80 -17.85 -14.66 3.09
N TYR A 81 -16.64 -14.75 2.52
CA TYR A 81 -16.44 -14.73 1.07
C TYR A 81 -17.19 -15.86 0.38
N ARG A 82 -17.00 -17.11 0.82
CA ARG A 82 -17.69 -18.27 0.22
C ARG A 82 -19.20 -18.16 0.36
N SER A 83 -19.72 -17.73 1.52
CA SER A 83 -21.16 -17.56 1.72
C SER A 83 -21.77 -16.57 0.72
N ALA A 84 -21.04 -15.50 0.38
CA ALA A 84 -21.47 -14.53 -0.64
C ALA A 84 -21.26 -14.99 -2.09
N HIS A 85 -20.41 -16.00 -2.32
CA HIS A 85 -20.01 -16.48 -3.64
C HIS A 85 -20.39 -17.96 -3.88
N GLN A 86 -21.31 -18.51 -3.09
CA GLN A 86 -21.85 -19.87 -3.25
C GLN A 86 -22.79 -19.93 -4.46
N GLY A 87 -22.15 -19.89 -5.62
CA GLY A 87 -22.63 -20.25 -6.95
C GLY A 87 -21.49 -20.81 -7.83
N ILE A 88 -20.29 -21.01 -7.26
CA ILE A 88 -19.16 -21.64 -7.95
C ILE A 88 -18.82 -22.94 -7.20
N PRO A 89 -19.05 -24.12 -7.80
CA PRO A 89 -18.66 -25.38 -7.18
C PRO A 89 -17.13 -25.42 -7.01
N GLN A 90 -16.69 -25.53 -5.76
CA GLN A 90 -15.30 -25.79 -5.41
C GLN A 90 -15.12 -27.31 -5.49
N GLY A 91 -14.70 -27.80 -6.66
CA GLY A 91 -14.24 -29.16 -6.90
C GLY A 91 -12.73 -29.23 -6.81
#